data_AF-A0A6S7J3E7-F1
#
_entry.id   AF-A0A6S7J3E7-F1
#
_cell.length_a   1.000
_cell.length_b   1.000
_cell.length_c   1.000
_cell.angle_alpha   90.00
_cell.angle_beta   90.00
_cell.angle_gamma   90.00
#
_symmetry.space_group_name_H-M   'P 1'
#
loop_
_entity.id
_entity.type
_entity.pdbx_description
1 polymer ?
#
loop_
_entity_poly.entity_id
_entity_poly.type
_entity_poly.pdbx_seq_one_letter_code
_entity_poly.pdbx_strand_id
1 'polypeptide(L)'
;MTDAWCRVSRNKIYQNKYGGISVVPIRSDVHEQVVIEFNQIVGNEGPAIDQTFALPDNVGPVGSPFNMYKSMPDNLKEAICTENVLKENINDGMPPPSQDVPEICFFCHKKGQLKKCIGCFTAGYCNSECQESDWKKHRNNCAWLLEKYSVLVKVLPSSCGLLGDKYISMESEVKAANEWLEQSGPEYAVAPKLGKRFIVKIQACDNWRRSNDGGTLFAIEDRSLTINGDLDKHEHSGIYHLVRECGSNCHFYGWKKKFFWALLAKNEMVRVLIGDFPTYQRW
;
A
#
# COMPACT_ATOMS: atom_id res chain seq x y z
N MET A 1 2.29 -28.95 -1.67
CA MET A 1 1.70 -28.60 -2.98
C MET A 1 2.43 -29.42 -4.03
N THR A 2 1.71 -29.96 -5.00
CA THR A 2 2.28 -30.75 -6.10
C THR A 2 3.17 -29.87 -6.95
N ASP A 3 4.48 -30.07 -6.88
CA ASP A 3 5.43 -29.46 -7.80
C ASP A 3 5.09 -29.98 -9.21
N ALA A 4 4.39 -29.16 -9.99
CA ALA A 4 3.95 -29.53 -11.33
C ALA A 4 4.74 -28.69 -12.33
N TRP A 5 5.43 -29.36 -13.24
CA TRP A 5 6.03 -28.71 -14.39
C TRP A 5 4.91 -28.21 -15.32
N CYS A 6 5.07 -27.03 -15.90
CA CYS A 6 4.11 -26.49 -16.85
C CYS A 6 4.81 -25.66 -17.95
N ARG A 7 4.16 -25.59 -19.11
CA ARG A 7 4.55 -24.70 -20.21
C ARG A 7 3.41 -23.72 -20.44
N VAL A 8 3.69 -22.43 -20.31
CA VAL A 8 2.74 -21.34 -20.54
C VAL A 8 3.15 -20.60 -21.80
N SER A 9 2.42 -20.81 -22.89
CA SER A 9 2.80 -20.25 -24.18
C SER A 9 1.66 -19.60 -24.95
N ARG A 10 1.97 -18.54 -25.70
CA ARG A 10 1.06 -17.90 -26.68
C ARG A 10 -0.21 -17.28 -26.08
N ASN A 11 -0.14 -16.81 -24.84
CA ASN A 11 -1.25 -16.13 -24.19
C ASN A 11 -1.22 -14.62 -24.43
N LYS A 12 -2.40 -13.99 -24.34
CA LYS A 12 -2.55 -12.54 -24.24
C LYS A 12 -3.08 -12.21 -22.85
N ILE A 13 -2.28 -11.50 -22.06
CA ILE A 13 -2.56 -11.16 -20.67
C ILE A 13 -2.45 -9.64 -20.54
N TYR A 14 -3.52 -8.97 -20.14
CA TYR A 14 -3.52 -7.52 -20.09
C TYR A 14 -4.47 -6.97 -19.04
N GLN A 15 -4.17 -5.77 -18.54
CA GLN A 15 -5.00 -5.02 -17.59
C GLN A 15 -5.36 -5.79 -16.30
N ASN A 16 -4.51 -6.73 -15.91
CA ASN A 16 -4.64 -7.45 -14.66
C ASN A 16 -4.07 -6.63 -13.49
N LYS A 17 -4.86 -6.54 -12.43
CA LYS A 17 -4.55 -5.80 -11.21
C LYS A 17 -3.36 -6.36 -10.42
N TYR A 18 -3.12 -7.66 -10.52
CA TYR A 18 -2.07 -8.37 -9.76
C TYR A 18 -0.87 -8.75 -10.63
N GLY A 19 -0.77 -8.22 -11.85
CA GLY A 19 0.29 -8.61 -12.79
C GLY A 19 -0.12 -9.71 -13.77
N GLY A 20 0.89 -10.23 -14.47
CA GLY A 20 0.72 -11.24 -15.50
C GLY A 20 0.78 -12.67 -14.96
N ILE A 21 1.92 -13.33 -15.17
CA ILE A 21 2.13 -14.74 -14.80
C ILE A 21 2.93 -14.80 -13.51
N SER A 22 2.41 -15.48 -12.49
CA SER A 22 3.18 -15.81 -11.29
C SER A 22 3.60 -17.27 -11.34
N VAL A 23 4.89 -17.53 -11.12
CA VAL A 23 5.48 -18.86 -11.10
C VAL A 23 6.38 -19.00 -9.88
N VAL A 24 6.21 -20.09 -9.14
CA VAL A 24 7.10 -20.41 -8.01
C VAL A 24 8.33 -21.14 -8.56
N PRO A 25 9.56 -20.73 -8.21
CA PRO A 25 10.76 -21.47 -8.53
C PRO A 25 10.66 -22.92 -8.06
N ILE A 26 11.04 -23.85 -8.93
CA ILE A 26 10.92 -25.29 -8.66
C ILE A 26 12.29 -25.90 -8.35
N ARG A 27 12.28 -27.02 -7.63
CA ARG A 27 13.51 -27.76 -7.40
C ARG A 27 13.93 -28.54 -8.65
N SER A 28 15.12 -28.26 -9.14
CA SER A 28 15.66 -28.85 -10.37
C SER A 28 16.05 -30.33 -10.26
N ASP A 29 16.11 -30.87 -9.04
CA ASP A 29 16.36 -32.30 -8.79
C ASP A 29 15.09 -33.16 -8.92
N VAL A 30 13.91 -32.55 -9.02
CA VAL A 30 12.62 -33.27 -9.03
C VAL A 30 11.83 -33.02 -10.32
N HIS A 31 11.90 -31.82 -10.90
CA HIS A 31 11.07 -31.44 -12.04
C HIS A 31 11.84 -30.66 -13.12
N GLU A 32 11.37 -30.80 -14.36
CA GLU A 32 11.79 -29.94 -15.47
C GLU A 32 11.38 -28.50 -15.22
N GLN A 33 12.25 -27.54 -15.58
CA GLN A 33 11.97 -26.11 -15.41
C GLN A 33 10.68 -25.70 -16.13
N VAL A 34 9.88 -24.87 -15.45
CA VAL A 34 8.74 -24.21 -16.06
C VAL A 34 9.20 -23.35 -17.24
N VAL A 35 8.44 -23.36 -18.33
CA VAL A 35 8.75 -22.56 -19.53
C VAL A 35 7.63 -21.57 -19.78
N ILE A 36 7.96 -20.29 -19.88
CA ILE A 36 7.06 -19.18 -20.20
C ILE A 36 7.52 -18.55 -21.50
N GLU A 37 6.77 -18.70 -22.58
CA GLU A 37 7.23 -18.26 -23.90
C GLU A 37 6.16 -17.70 -24.83
N PHE A 38 6.56 -16.80 -25.73
CA PHE A 38 5.66 -16.25 -26.76
C PHE A 38 4.38 -15.57 -26.21
N ASN A 39 4.37 -15.14 -24.95
CA ASN A 39 3.20 -14.47 -24.35
C ASN A 39 3.25 -12.97 -24.61
N GLN A 40 2.10 -12.35 -24.81
CA GLN A 40 1.93 -10.90 -24.86
C GLN A 40 1.32 -10.43 -23.53
N ILE A 41 2.14 -9.80 -22.69
CA ILE A 41 1.77 -9.40 -21.33
C ILE A 41 1.88 -7.88 -21.22
N VAL A 42 0.74 -7.17 -21.18
CA VAL A 42 0.72 -5.71 -21.40
C VAL A 42 -0.20 -4.96 -20.43
N GLY A 43 0.28 -3.85 -19.87
CA GLY A 43 -0.58 -2.90 -19.18
C GLY A 43 -1.12 -3.39 -17.83
N ASN A 44 -0.44 -4.32 -17.17
CA ASN A 44 -0.86 -4.83 -15.86
C ASN A 44 -0.41 -3.91 -14.72
N GLU A 45 -1.18 -3.82 -13.64
CA GLU A 45 -0.83 -3.03 -12.44
C GLU A 45 0.16 -3.73 -11.51
N GLY A 46 0.67 -4.90 -11.93
CA GLY A 46 1.73 -5.66 -11.27
C GLY A 46 2.72 -6.23 -12.29
N PRO A 47 3.76 -6.95 -11.84
CA PRO A 47 4.82 -7.44 -12.69
C PRO A 47 4.29 -8.33 -13.81
N ALA A 48 4.94 -8.28 -14.97
CA ALA A 48 4.53 -9.08 -16.12
C ALA A 48 4.74 -10.59 -15.87
N ILE A 49 5.88 -10.93 -15.29
CA ILE A 49 6.22 -12.27 -14.81
C ILE A 49 6.79 -12.10 -13.41
N ASP A 50 6.18 -12.75 -12.42
CA ASP A 50 6.65 -12.79 -11.02
C ASP A 50 7.20 -14.19 -10.71
N GLN A 51 8.49 -14.25 -10.37
CA GLN A 51 9.19 -15.48 -10.01
C GLN A 51 9.65 -15.48 -8.56
N THR A 52 9.12 -14.56 -7.75
CA THR A 52 9.58 -14.38 -6.37
C THR A 52 9.26 -15.63 -5.56
N PHE A 53 10.27 -16.19 -4.91
CA PHE A 53 10.11 -17.40 -4.09
C PHE A 53 9.32 -17.08 -2.81
N ALA A 54 8.04 -17.42 -2.81
CA ALA A 54 7.23 -17.47 -1.62
C ALA A 54 7.35 -18.88 -1.02
N LEU A 55 8.04 -19.00 0.12
CA LEU A 55 8.02 -20.27 0.85
C LEU A 55 6.57 -20.58 1.24
N PRO A 56 6.04 -21.76 0.88
CA PRO A 56 4.68 -22.13 1.23
C PRO A 56 4.54 -22.15 2.74
N ASP A 57 3.36 -21.72 3.20
CA ASP A 57 2.90 -21.74 4.58
C ASP A 57 3.35 -23.02 5.32
N ASN A 58 4.48 -22.93 6.01
CA ASN A 58 4.89 -23.90 7.00
C ASN A 58 4.92 -23.17 8.33
N VAL A 59 3.78 -23.28 9.02
CA VAL A 59 3.64 -23.50 10.48
C VAL A 59 4.99 -23.40 11.20
N GLY A 60 5.45 -22.18 11.42
CA GLY A 60 6.56 -21.84 12.30
C GLY A 60 6.02 -20.94 13.40
N PRO A 61 6.45 -21.13 14.66
CA PRO A 61 5.83 -20.44 15.78
C PRO A 61 5.94 -18.93 15.61
N VAL A 62 4.89 -18.25 16.08
CA VAL A 62 4.78 -16.81 16.24
C VAL A 62 6.10 -16.24 16.75
N GLY A 63 6.77 -15.43 15.91
CA GLY A 63 7.98 -14.73 16.32
C GLY A 63 9.17 -14.72 15.36
N SER A 64 8.99 -14.86 14.03
CA SER A 64 10.09 -14.58 13.09
C SER A 64 9.96 -13.18 12.48
N PRO A 65 10.74 -12.18 12.97
CA PRO A 65 10.89 -10.90 12.30
C PRO A 65 11.80 -11.09 11.08
N PHE A 66 11.29 -10.72 9.90
CA PHE A 66 12.06 -10.34 8.71
C PHE A 66 13.44 -10.98 8.56
N ASN A 67 13.49 -12.29 8.36
CA ASN A 67 14.65 -12.97 7.79
C ASN A 67 14.24 -14.35 7.29
N MET A 68 13.79 -14.45 6.04
CA MET A 68 13.76 -15.72 5.33
C MET A 68 14.48 -15.56 3.99
N TYR A 69 15.76 -15.93 4.04
CA TYR A 69 16.68 -16.27 2.96
C TYR A 69 17.05 -15.15 1.96
N LYS A 70 18.24 -14.57 2.18
CA LYS A 70 18.98 -13.73 1.22
C LYS A 70 19.48 -14.49 -0.03
N SER A 71 19.19 -15.78 -0.17
CA SER A 71 19.61 -16.61 -1.30
C SER A 71 18.63 -17.77 -1.50
N MET A 72 18.18 -17.98 -2.75
CA MET A 72 17.51 -19.24 -3.10
C MET A 72 18.43 -20.42 -2.74
N PRO A 73 17.91 -21.52 -2.17
CA PRO A 73 18.59 -22.81 -2.19
C PRO A 73 19.19 -23.10 -3.57
N ASP A 74 20.44 -23.56 -3.65
CA ASP A 74 21.18 -23.77 -4.90
C ASP A 74 20.46 -24.69 -5.91
N ASN A 75 19.49 -25.48 -5.44
CA ASN A 75 18.73 -26.42 -6.24
C ASN A 75 17.41 -25.86 -6.80
N LEU A 76 16.99 -24.65 -6.42
CA LEU A 76 15.83 -23.98 -7.01
C LEU A 76 16.21 -23.31 -8.33
N LYS A 77 15.35 -23.50 -9.33
CA LYS A 77 15.49 -22.85 -10.62
C LYS A 77 14.24 -22.06 -10.96
N GLU A 78 14.47 -20.83 -11.40
CA GLU A 78 13.47 -19.97 -12.03
C GLU A 78 12.96 -20.59 -13.34
N ALA A 79 11.81 -20.12 -13.80
CA ALA A 79 11.25 -20.46 -15.10
C ALA A 79 12.08 -19.89 -16.25
N ILE A 80 12.18 -20.67 -17.32
CA ILE A 80 12.79 -20.24 -18.58
C ILE A 80 11.81 -19.29 -19.26
N CYS A 81 12.21 -18.03 -19.42
CA CYS A 81 11.38 -16.99 -20.03
C CYS A 81 11.96 -16.55 -21.38
N THR A 82 11.32 -16.92 -22.49
CA THR A 82 11.82 -16.66 -23.85
C THR A 82 10.77 -16.04 -24.76
N GLU A 83 11.15 -15.08 -25.58
CA GLU A 83 10.29 -14.52 -26.65
C GLU A 83 8.93 -13.95 -26.17
N ASN A 84 8.83 -13.55 -24.91
CA ASN A 84 7.65 -12.85 -24.40
C ASN A 84 7.70 -11.35 -24.73
N VAL A 85 6.55 -10.76 -25.05
CA VAL A 85 6.40 -9.31 -25.24
C VAL A 85 5.82 -8.71 -23.97
N LEU A 86 6.67 -8.05 -23.18
CA LEU A 86 6.32 -7.42 -21.90
C LEU A 86 6.31 -5.90 -22.08
N LYS A 87 5.15 -5.24 -21.96
CA LYS A 87 5.04 -3.78 -22.15
C LYS A 87 4.14 -3.14 -21.11
N GLU A 88 4.49 -1.96 -20.62
CA GLU A 88 3.59 -1.13 -19.78
C GLU A 88 3.07 -1.83 -18.51
N ASN A 89 3.78 -2.86 -18.01
CA ASN A 89 3.46 -3.50 -16.74
C ASN A 89 4.13 -2.74 -15.60
N ILE A 90 3.43 -2.56 -14.48
CA ILE A 90 3.93 -1.84 -13.32
C ILE A 90 4.72 -2.82 -12.45
N ASN A 91 6.00 -2.56 -12.23
CA ASN A 91 6.79 -3.37 -11.29
C ASN A 91 6.28 -3.16 -9.86
N ASP A 92 6.49 -4.17 -9.01
CA ASP A 92 6.15 -4.08 -7.59
C ASP A 92 6.75 -2.83 -6.94
N GLY A 93 5.96 -2.19 -6.08
CA GLY A 93 6.40 -0.99 -5.38
C GLY A 93 6.53 0.28 -6.24
N MET A 94 6.15 0.24 -7.52
CA MET A 94 5.98 1.46 -8.33
C MET A 94 4.62 2.13 -8.05
N PRO A 95 4.52 3.47 -8.22
CA PRO A 95 3.24 4.16 -8.13
C PRO A 95 2.25 3.60 -9.16
N PRO A 96 0.94 3.53 -8.85
CA PRO A 96 -0.06 3.25 -9.87
C PRO A 96 -0.02 4.37 -10.92
N PRO A 97 -0.58 4.16 -12.12
CA PRO A 97 -0.65 5.20 -13.14
C PRO A 97 -1.31 6.45 -12.56
N SER A 98 -0.76 7.62 -12.89
CA SER A 98 -1.26 8.87 -12.34
C SER A 98 -2.75 9.04 -12.64
N GLN A 99 -3.56 9.18 -11.60
CA GLN A 99 -4.96 9.59 -11.71
C GLN A 99 -5.05 11.10 -11.56
N ASP A 100 -4.36 11.84 -12.43
CA ASP A 100 -4.38 13.30 -12.43
C ASP A 100 -5.78 13.80 -12.81
N VAL A 101 -6.61 14.02 -11.79
CA VAL A 101 -7.86 14.73 -11.96
C VAL A 101 -7.51 16.23 -11.97
N PRO A 102 -7.82 16.97 -13.04
CA PRO A 102 -7.49 18.39 -13.10
C PRO A 102 -8.24 19.14 -11.99
N GLU A 103 -7.48 19.70 -11.05
CA GLU A 103 -8.07 20.53 -10.01
C GLU A 103 -8.48 21.90 -10.56
N ILE A 104 -9.68 22.35 -10.19
CA ILE A 104 -10.23 23.66 -10.54
C ILE A 104 -10.49 24.48 -9.28
N CYS A 105 -10.25 25.79 -9.37
CA CYS A 105 -10.57 26.72 -8.29
C CYS A 105 -12.07 26.67 -7.97
N PHE A 106 -12.42 26.52 -6.70
CA PHE A 106 -13.82 26.45 -6.25
C PHE A 106 -14.59 27.75 -6.48
N PHE A 107 -13.89 28.88 -6.64
CA PHE A 107 -14.50 30.18 -6.90
C PHE A 107 -14.50 30.56 -8.39
N CYS A 108 -13.32 30.62 -9.01
CA CYS A 108 -13.18 31.13 -10.37
C CYS A 108 -13.11 30.04 -11.46
N HIS A 109 -13.14 28.77 -11.06
CA HIS A 109 -13.12 27.58 -11.94
C HIS A 109 -11.92 27.47 -12.88
N LYS A 110 -10.90 28.30 -12.71
CA LYS A 110 -9.64 28.19 -13.45
C LYS A 110 -8.83 27.00 -12.95
N LYS A 111 -8.19 26.31 -13.88
CA LYS A 111 -7.16 25.30 -13.59
C LYS A 111 -5.88 25.98 -13.14
N GLY A 112 -5.11 25.33 -12.28
CA GLY A 112 -3.81 25.82 -11.84
C GLY A 112 -3.36 25.12 -10.56
N GLN A 113 -2.26 25.61 -9.98
CA GLN A 113 -1.85 25.18 -8.65
C GLN A 113 -2.78 25.80 -7.61
N LEU A 114 -3.49 24.94 -6.88
CA LEU A 114 -4.48 25.37 -5.90
C LEU A 114 -3.96 25.20 -4.48
N LYS A 115 -4.27 26.16 -3.63
CA LYS A 115 -4.09 26.07 -2.18
C LYS A 115 -5.36 25.48 -1.57
N LYS A 116 -5.22 24.36 -0.87
CA LYS A 116 -6.33 23.71 -0.18
C LYS A 116 -6.76 24.52 1.05
N CYS A 117 -8.06 24.57 1.30
CA CYS A 117 -8.61 25.08 2.54
C CYS A 117 -8.05 24.29 3.73
N ILE A 118 -7.52 24.98 4.75
CA ILE A 118 -6.94 24.33 5.94
C ILE A 118 -7.98 23.72 6.88
N GLY A 119 -9.27 24.03 6.69
CA GLY A 119 -10.36 23.47 7.48
C GLY A 119 -10.85 22.14 6.92
N CYS A 120 -11.31 22.14 5.66
CA CYS A 120 -11.89 20.96 5.03
C CYS A 120 -10.92 20.13 4.21
N PHE A 121 -9.81 20.72 3.77
CA PHE A 121 -8.79 20.06 2.97
C PHE A 121 -9.23 19.57 1.57
N THR A 122 -10.50 19.79 1.21
CA THR A 122 -11.09 19.44 -0.10
C THR A 122 -11.08 20.62 -1.07
N ALA A 123 -11.60 21.79 -0.65
CA ALA A 123 -11.74 22.95 -1.53
C ALA A 123 -10.37 23.55 -1.88
N GLY A 124 -10.12 23.77 -3.17
CA GLY A 124 -8.90 24.36 -3.69
C GLY A 124 -9.13 25.75 -4.28
N TYR A 125 -8.22 26.68 -4.01
CA TYR A 125 -8.30 28.07 -4.48
C TYR A 125 -6.98 28.54 -5.09
N CYS A 126 -7.05 29.41 -6.10
CA CYS A 126 -5.85 30.02 -6.68
C CYS A 126 -5.07 30.84 -5.65
N ASN A 127 -5.80 31.59 -4.81
CA ASN A 127 -5.26 32.54 -3.84
C ASN A 127 -6.29 32.81 -2.71
N SER A 128 -5.89 33.63 -1.73
CA SER A 128 -6.75 34.04 -0.61
C SER A 128 -7.99 34.81 -1.07
N GLU A 129 -7.88 35.65 -2.11
CA GLU A 129 -9.02 36.42 -2.65
C GLU A 129 -10.15 35.51 -3.14
N CYS A 130 -9.81 34.42 -3.86
CA CYS A 130 -10.78 33.42 -4.29
C CYS A 130 -11.42 32.69 -3.09
N GLN A 131 -10.63 32.40 -2.06
CA GLN A 131 -11.13 31.75 -0.84
C GLN A 131 -12.09 32.67 -0.06
N GLU A 132 -11.74 33.94 0.11
CA GLU A 132 -12.56 34.95 0.81
C GLU A 132 -13.87 35.22 0.07
N SER A 133 -13.81 35.27 -1.27
CA SER A 133 -14.99 35.47 -2.11
C SER A 133 -15.97 34.29 -2.03
N ASP A 134 -15.46 33.07 -1.93
CA ASP A 134 -16.27 31.86 -1.76
C ASP A 134 -16.71 31.62 -0.31
N TRP A 135 -16.06 32.26 0.69
CA TRP A 135 -16.24 31.95 2.11
C TRP A 135 -17.69 32.02 2.59
N LYS A 136 -18.49 32.97 2.09
CA LYS A 136 -19.92 33.08 2.44
C LYS A 136 -20.71 31.80 2.14
N LYS A 137 -20.36 31.10 1.05
CA LYS A 137 -20.96 29.82 0.67
C LYS A 137 -20.22 28.65 1.30
N HIS A 138 -18.88 28.68 1.25
CA HIS A 138 -18.03 27.60 1.72
C HIS A 138 -18.14 27.35 3.23
N ARG A 139 -18.24 28.39 4.06
CA ARG A 139 -18.26 28.28 5.52
C ARG A 139 -19.27 27.27 6.04
N ASN A 140 -20.47 27.27 5.46
CA ASN A 140 -21.56 26.38 5.88
C ASN A 140 -21.32 24.93 5.49
N ASN A 141 -20.51 24.69 4.45
CA ASN A 141 -20.22 23.36 3.92
C ASN A 141 -18.82 22.86 4.30
N CYS A 142 -17.97 23.69 4.89
CA CYS A 142 -16.57 23.37 5.18
C CYS A 142 -16.45 22.14 6.10
N ALA A 143 -17.18 22.12 7.22
CA ALA A 143 -17.18 20.98 8.14
C ALA A 143 -17.73 19.70 7.49
N TRP A 144 -18.84 19.83 6.75
CA TRP A 144 -19.45 18.71 6.03
C TRP A 144 -18.51 18.11 4.97
N LEU A 145 -17.76 18.95 4.25
CA LEU A 145 -16.74 18.49 3.29
C LEU A 145 -15.65 17.68 3.99
N LEU A 146 -15.18 18.13 5.15
CA LEU A 146 -14.21 17.36 5.94
C LEU A 146 -14.78 15.99 6.31
N GLU A 147 -15.99 15.94 6.86
CA GLU A 147 -16.63 14.69 7.27
C GLU A 147 -16.89 13.75 6.11
N LYS A 148 -17.32 14.27 4.96
CA LYS A 148 -17.59 13.46 3.77
C LYS A 148 -16.33 12.84 3.16
N TYR A 149 -15.22 13.58 3.17
CA TYR A 149 -13.98 13.20 2.50
C TYR A 149 -12.87 12.77 3.46
N SER A 150 -13.23 12.37 4.68
CA SER A 150 -12.30 11.78 5.62
C SER A 150 -12.98 10.76 6.52
N VAL A 151 -12.18 9.89 7.13
CA VAL A 151 -12.64 8.88 8.07
C VAL A 151 -11.85 9.04 9.36
N LEU A 152 -12.53 9.06 10.50
CA LEU A 152 -11.88 8.94 11.80
C LEU A 152 -11.64 7.45 12.07
N VAL A 153 -10.39 7.11 12.33
CA VAL A 153 -9.97 5.75 12.64
C VAL A 153 -9.37 5.69 14.03
N LYS A 154 -9.63 4.58 14.72
CA LYS A 154 -8.95 4.21 15.95
C LYS A 154 -7.82 3.26 15.58
N VAL A 155 -6.58 3.67 15.86
CA VAL A 155 -5.42 2.82 15.60
C VAL A 155 -5.30 1.83 16.75
N LEU A 156 -5.45 0.54 16.44
CA LEU A 156 -5.19 -0.54 17.38
C LEU A 156 -3.68 -0.73 17.48
N PRO A 157 -3.08 -0.83 18.68
CA PRO A 157 -1.65 -1.13 18.81
C PRO A 157 -1.28 -2.36 17.98
N SER A 158 -0.12 -2.35 17.32
CA SER A 158 0.37 -3.42 16.44
C SER A 158 0.00 -4.81 16.95
N SER A 159 -0.98 -5.42 16.30
CA SER A 159 -1.62 -6.69 16.71
C SER A 159 -0.73 -7.90 16.45
N CYS A 160 0.49 -7.69 15.95
CA CYS A 160 1.56 -8.68 15.94
C CYS A 160 2.01 -8.96 17.38
N GLY A 161 1.21 -9.75 18.10
CA GLY A 161 1.45 -10.13 19.49
C GLY A 161 0.26 -10.78 20.20
N LEU A 162 -0.93 -10.85 19.58
CA LEU A 162 -2.09 -11.48 20.21
C LEU A 162 -2.19 -12.98 19.89
N LEU A 163 -1.23 -13.71 20.45
CA LEU A 163 -1.42 -15.05 21.01
C LEU A 163 -0.65 -15.05 22.34
N GLY A 164 -1.27 -14.49 23.38
CA GLY A 164 -0.77 -14.50 24.77
C GLY A 164 0.54 -13.76 25.00
N ASP A 165 0.46 -12.59 25.62
CA ASP A 165 1.51 -11.94 26.42
C ASP A 165 2.97 -12.34 26.11
N LYS A 166 3.62 -11.60 25.19
CA LYS A 166 5.00 -11.13 25.36
C LYS A 166 5.34 -10.10 24.29
N TYR A 167 5.42 -8.85 24.76
CA TYR A 167 6.06 -7.72 24.12
C TYR A 167 7.42 -8.15 23.54
N ILE A 168 7.57 -8.15 22.21
CA ILE A 168 8.89 -8.15 21.60
C ILE A 168 9.30 -6.68 21.51
N SER A 169 10.24 -6.29 22.38
CA SER A 169 10.90 -5.00 22.35
C SER A 169 11.53 -4.77 20.98
N MET A 170 11.11 -3.69 20.33
CA MET A 170 11.54 -3.29 19.00
C MET A 170 12.88 -2.53 19.09
N GLU A 171 13.97 -3.24 19.40
CA GLU A 171 15.36 -2.75 19.26
C GLU A 171 16.06 -3.31 18.01
N SER A 172 15.32 -3.93 17.10
CA SER A 172 15.84 -4.29 15.79
C SER A 172 15.85 -3.04 14.91
N GLU A 173 17.03 -2.50 14.60
CA GLU A 173 17.25 -1.53 13.51
C GLU A 173 16.42 -1.97 12.30
N VAL A 174 15.33 -1.25 12.01
CA VAL A 174 14.47 -1.54 10.86
C VAL A 174 15.21 -1.05 9.61
N LYS A 175 16.19 -1.83 9.15
CA LYS A 175 16.84 -1.57 7.87
C LYS A 175 15.82 -1.77 6.76
N ALA A 176 15.76 -0.80 5.85
CA ALA A 176 14.88 -0.87 4.70
C ALA A 176 15.12 -2.19 3.95
N ALA A 177 14.04 -2.90 3.61
CA ALA A 177 14.11 -4.22 2.99
C ALA A 177 14.84 -4.21 1.63
N ASN A 178 14.95 -3.04 0.99
CA ASN A 178 15.63 -2.84 -0.28
C ASN A 178 16.39 -1.50 -0.27
N GLU A 179 17.50 -1.42 -1.03
CA GLU A 179 18.33 -0.22 -1.14
C GLU A 179 17.61 1.01 -1.69
N TRP A 180 16.57 0.80 -2.51
CA TRP A 180 15.77 1.88 -3.11
C TRP A 180 14.65 2.39 -2.19
N LEU A 181 14.41 1.73 -1.05
CA LEU A 181 13.43 2.15 -0.06
C LEU A 181 14.07 3.10 0.95
N GLU A 182 13.34 4.17 1.25
CA GLU A 182 13.65 5.10 2.30
C GLU A 182 13.40 4.49 3.69
N GLN A 183 14.28 4.79 4.64
CA GLN A 183 14.19 4.26 6.00
C GLN A 183 13.08 4.95 6.81
N SER A 184 12.53 4.20 7.78
CA SER A 184 11.48 4.64 8.70
C SER A 184 11.93 4.56 10.15
N GLY A 185 11.42 5.45 10.98
CA GLY A 185 11.76 5.61 12.39
C GLY A 185 11.93 7.07 12.80
N PRO A 186 12.03 7.33 14.12
CA PRO A 186 12.17 8.68 14.68
C PRO A 186 13.46 9.39 14.23
N GLU A 187 14.46 8.64 13.77
CA GLU A 187 15.71 9.18 13.22
C GLU A 187 15.54 9.78 11.81
N TYR A 188 14.53 9.32 11.06
CA TYR A 188 14.31 9.70 9.66
C TYR A 188 13.11 10.61 9.46
N ALA A 189 12.21 10.70 10.44
CA ALA A 189 11.06 11.61 10.39
C ALA A 189 10.64 12.15 11.77
N VAL A 190 10.10 13.36 11.74
CA VAL A 190 9.53 14.02 12.91
C VAL A 190 8.13 13.50 13.18
N ALA A 191 7.82 13.27 14.46
CA ALA A 191 6.49 12.88 14.91
C ALA A 191 5.38 13.85 14.42
N PRO A 192 4.20 13.34 14.07
CA PRO A 192 3.06 14.16 13.68
C PRO A 192 2.67 15.20 14.74
N LYS A 193 2.25 16.39 14.30
CA LYS A 193 1.82 17.48 15.19
C LYS A 193 0.31 17.73 15.04
N LEU A 194 -0.35 18.04 16.15
CA LEU A 194 -1.77 18.36 16.16
C LEU A 194 -2.09 19.51 15.18
N GLY A 195 -3.13 19.31 14.35
CA GLY A 195 -3.56 20.29 13.36
C GLY A 195 -2.66 20.43 12.12
N LYS A 196 -1.58 19.64 12.00
CA LYS A 196 -0.75 19.57 10.80
C LYS A 196 -1.01 18.27 10.05
N ARG A 197 -1.10 18.36 8.73
CA ARG A 197 -1.17 17.17 7.88
C ARG A 197 0.15 16.40 7.94
N PHE A 198 0.06 15.08 7.95
CA PHE A 198 1.18 14.16 7.78
C PHE A 198 0.76 13.01 6.86
N ILE A 199 1.70 12.17 6.45
CA ILE A 199 1.43 11.04 5.57
C ILE A 199 1.36 9.76 6.40
N VAL A 200 0.33 8.94 6.15
CA VAL A 200 0.26 7.56 6.60
C VAL A 200 0.29 6.61 5.42
N LYS A 201 1.02 5.51 5.56
CA LYS A 201 0.95 4.33 4.71
C LYS A 201 -0.11 3.40 5.29
N ILE A 202 -1.08 3.00 4.48
CA ILE A 202 -2.08 2.00 4.86
C ILE A 202 -1.92 0.80 3.93
N GLN A 203 -1.82 -0.40 4.50
CA GLN A 203 -1.50 -1.63 3.78
C GLN A 203 -2.50 -2.75 4.08
N ALA A 204 -3.17 -3.22 3.03
CA ALA A 204 -4.09 -4.34 3.05
C ALA A 204 -3.29 -5.67 2.95
N CYS A 205 -3.11 -6.32 4.10
CA CYS A 205 -2.32 -7.54 4.31
C CYS A 205 -3.20 -8.72 4.78
N ASP A 206 -4.28 -8.92 4.04
CA ASP A 206 -5.51 -9.67 4.38
C ASP A 206 -5.29 -11.13 4.84
N ASN A 207 -4.14 -11.71 4.48
CA ASN A 207 -3.78 -13.10 4.78
C ASN A 207 -2.96 -13.23 6.07
N TRP A 208 -2.37 -12.14 6.56
CA TRP A 208 -1.40 -12.18 7.65
C TRP A 208 -1.96 -11.65 8.97
N ARG A 209 -2.81 -10.62 8.94
CA ARG A 209 -3.32 -9.98 10.15
C ARG A 209 -4.79 -10.33 10.37
N ARG A 210 -5.05 -11.09 11.43
CA ARG A 210 -6.40 -11.39 11.93
C ARG A 210 -6.52 -10.91 13.36
N SER A 211 -7.68 -10.39 13.73
CA SER A 211 -8.01 -10.16 15.14
C SER A 211 -8.30 -11.49 15.83
N ASN A 212 -8.22 -11.49 17.17
CA ASN A 212 -8.61 -12.65 17.99
C ASN A 212 -10.06 -13.09 17.75
N ASP A 213 -10.90 -12.16 17.31
CA ASP A 213 -12.32 -12.38 17.03
C ASP A 213 -12.57 -12.79 15.56
N GLY A 214 -11.51 -13.05 14.79
CA GLY A 214 -11.58 -13.58 13.42
C GLY A 214 -11.75 -12.53 12.32
N GLY A 215 -11.69 -11.22 12.64
CA GLY A 215 -11.78 -10.11 11.69
C GLY A 215 -10.47 -9.88 10.93
N THR A 216 -10.55 -9.43 9.66
CA THR A 216 -9.36 -9.04 8.88
C THR A 216 -8.84 -7.70 9.37
N LEU A 217 -7.55 -7.62 9.69
CA LEU A 217 -6.88 -6.38 10.04
C LEU A 217 -6.00 -5.90 8.89
N PHE A 218 -5.74 -4.60 8.84
CA PHE A 218 -4.81 -4.00 7.89
C PHE A 218 -3.98 -2.90 8.56
N ALA A 219 -2.73 -2.74 8.12
CA ALA A 219 -1.76 -1.94 8.84
C ALA A 219 -1.88 -0.44 8.51
N ILE A 220 -1.60 0.41 9.49
CA ILE A 220 -1.43 1.85 9.33
C ILE A 220 -0.14 2.30 10.02
N GLU A 221 0.69 3.07 9.31
CA GLU A 221 1.90 3.64 9.89
C GLU A 221 2.26 5.01 9.28
N ASP A 222 2.87 5.88 10.07
CA ASP A 222 3.60 7.05 9.57
C ASP A 222 5.13 6.76 9.58
N ARG A 223 5.94 7.54 8.84
CA ARG A 223 7.39 7.27 8.78
C ARG A 223 8.11 7.42 10.10
N SER A 224 7.66 8.31 10.99
CA SER A 224 8.29 8.41 12.30
C SER A 224 8.01 7.19 13.19
N LEU A 225 7.06 6.34 12.79
CA LEU A 225 6.50 5.22 13.54
C LEU A 225 5.79 5.66 14.84
N THR A 226 5.42 6.94 14.95
CA THR A 226 4.61 7.45 16.06
C THR A 226 3.18 6.90 15.97
N ILE A 227 2.64 6.85 14.76
CA ILE A 227 1.46 6.08 14.40
C ILE A 227 1.98 4.79 13.80
N ASN A 228 1.71 3.67 14.47
CA ASN A 228 2.03 2.34 14.00
C ASN A 228 1.07 1.34 14.64
N GLY A 229 0.26 0.68 13.83
CA GLY A 229 -0.74 -0.25 14.32
C GLY A 229 -1.64 -0.82 13.24
N ASP A 230 -2.84 -1.21 13.66
CA ASP A 230 -3.83 -1.89 12.83
C ASP A 230 -5.18 -1.18 12.82
N LEU A 231 -5.89 -1.44 11.73
CA LEU A 231 -7.27 -1.02 11.48
C LEU A 231 -8.13 -2.25 11.24
N ASP A 232 -9.35 -2.23 11.77
CA ASP A 232 -10.32 -3.29 11.55
C ASP A 232 -11.03 -3.10 10.20
N LYS A 233 -11.03 -4.14 9.34
CA LYS A 233 -11.69 -4.11 8.03
C LYS A 233 -13.20 -3.92 8.11
N HIS A 234 -13.86 -4.51 9.11
CA HIS A 234 -15.31 -4.38 9.27
C HIS A 234 -15.67 -2.94 9.65
N GLU A 235 -14.90 -2.31 10.54
CA GLU A 235 -15.11 -0.91 10.94
C GLU A 235 -14.71 0.08 9.84
N HIS A 236 -13.69 -0.24 9.06
CA HIS A 236 -13.05 0.69 8.12
C HIS A 236 -12.98 0.16 6.68
N SER A 237 -14.03 -0.53 6.25
CA SER A 237 -14.14 -1.19 4.92
C SER A 237 -13.90 -0.23 3.76
N GLY A 238 -14.36 1.02 3.87
CA GLY A 238 -14.14 2.04 2.83
C GLY A 238 -12.66 2.33 2.57
N ILE A 239 -11.85 2.46 3.63
CA ILE A 239 -10.39 2.65 3.49
C ILE A 239 -9.77 1.39 2.91
N TYR A 240 -10.15 0.22 3.43
CA TYR A 240 -9.66 -1.06 2.94
C TYR A 240 -9.89 -1.21 1.43
N HIS A 241 -11.11 -0.94 0.94
CA HIS A 241 -11.42 -1.00 -0.48
C HIS A 241 -10.65 0.06 -1.29
N LEU A 242 -10.45 1.27 -0.78
CA LEU A 242 -9.59 2.26 -1.45
C LEU A 242 -8.15 1.77 -1.61
N VAL A 243 -7.60 1.08 -0.61
CA VAL A 243 -6.25 0.50 -0.68
C VAL A 243 -6.23 -0.67 -1.67
N ARG A 244 -7.20 -1.59 -1.59
CA ARG A 244 -7.29 -2.73 -2.50
C ARG A 244 -7.51 -2.30 -3.94
N GLU A 245 -8.37 -1.33 -4.21
CA GLU A 245 -8.70 -0.90 -5.57
C GLU A 245 -7.67 0.05 -6.15
N CYS A 246 -7.17 1.00 -5.36
CA CYS A 246 -6.38 2.13 -5.87
C CYS A 246 -4.96 2.21 -5.29
N GLY A 247 -4.51 1.17 -4.59
CA GLY A 247 -3.17 1.06 -4.03
C GLY A 247 -2.16 0.38 -4.96
N SER A 248 -0.89 0.68 -4.74
CA SER A 248 0.25 0.00 -5.35
C SER A 248 0.37 -1.42 -4.82
N ASN A 249 0.79 -2.35 -5.68
CA ASN A 249 1.19 -3.68 -5.23
C ASN A 249 2.42 -3.58 -4.32
N CYS A 250 2.34 -4.26 -3.19
CA CYS A 250 3.51 -4.56 -2.36
C CYS A 250 4.12 -5.85 -2.89
N HIS A 251 5.45 -5.94 -2.85
CA HIS A 251 6.11 -7.24 -2.95
C HIS A 251 5.41 -8.19 -1.96
N PHE A 252 5.00 -9.36 -2.45
CA PHE A 252 4.32 -10.46 -1.75
C PHE A 252 2.78 -10.49 -1.73
N TYR A 253 2.24 -11.68 -2.06
CA TYR A 253 0.88 -12.19 -1.79
C TYR A 253 -0.31 -11.32 -2.25
N GLY A 254 -0.12 -10.45 -3.25
CA GLY A 254 -1.18 -9.56 -3.72
C GLY A 254 -1.62 -8.55 -2.66
N TRP A 255 -0.72 -8.18 -1.74
CA TRP A 255 -0.91 -7.07 -0.81
C TRP A 255 -0.88 -5.75 -1.56
N LYS A 256 -1.64 -4.78 -1.06
CA LYS A 256 -1.65 -3.43 -1.62
C LYS A 256 -1.41 -2.39 -0.54
N LYS A 257 -0.67 -1.35 -0.88
CA LYS A 257 -0.47 -0.16 -0.04
C LYS A 257 -0.95 1.10 -0.74
N LYS A 258 -1.42 2.06 0.05
CA LYS A 258 -1.71 3.41 -0.42
C LYS A 258 -1.31 4.42 0.64
N PHE A 259 -0.81 5.56 0.19
CA PHE A 259 -0.47 6.68 1.05
C PHE A 259 -1.64 7.64 1.13
N PHE A 260 -1.91 8.14 2.33
CA PHE A 260 -2.99 9.07 2.62
C PHE A 260 -2.46 10.26 3.40
N TRP A 261 -3.07 11.43 3.19
CA TRP A 261 -2.93 12.52 4.13
C TRP A 261 -3.73 12.20 5.40
N ALA A 262 -3.19 12.55 6.55
CA ALA A 262 -3.81 12.33 7.85
C ALA A 262 -3.66 13.55 8.77
N LEU A 263 -4.53 13.62 9.78
CA LEU A 263 -4.50 14.59 10.87
C LEU A 263 -4.63 13.86 12.20
N LEU A 264 -3.90 14.32 13.22
CA LEU A 264 -4.15 13.88 14.59
C LEU A 264 -5.48 14.46 15.05
N ALA A 265 -6.34 13.61 15.59
CA ALA A 265 -7.59 13.99 16.23
C ALA A 265 -7.48 13.80 17.75
N LYS A 266 -8.51 14.22 18.49
CA LYS A 266 -8.59 14.00 19.93
C LYS A 266 -8.70 12.51 20.25
N ASN A 267 -8.36 12.13 21.47
CA ASN A 267 -8.48 10.75 21.99
C ASN A 267 -7.71 9.71 21.16
N GLU A 268 -6.49 10.06 20.73
CA GLU A 268 -5.60 9.15 20.00
C GLU A 268 -6.17 8.63 18.67
N MET A 269 -7.21 9.29 18.14
CA MET A 269 -7.76 8.98 16.82
C MET A 269 -6.95 9.66 15.72
N VAL A 270 -6.96 9.03 14.55
CA VAL A 270 -6.36 9.58 13.34
C VAL A 270 -7.48 9.87 12.35
N ARG A 271 -7.50 11.07 11.77
CA ARG A 271 -8.41 11.39 10.65
C ARG A 271 -7.66 11.16 9.34
N VAL A 272 -8.07 10.15 8.58
CA VAL A 272 -7.51 9.81 7.27
C VAL A 272 -8.32 10.54 6.20
N LEU A 273 -7.66 11.35 5.36
CA LEU A 273 -8.28 12.05 4.25
C LEU A 273 -8.38 11.12 3.03
N ILE A 274 -9.58 10.93 2.51
CA ILE A 274 -9.86 9.98 1.40
C ILE A 274 -10.23 10.68 0.09
N GLY A 275 -10.35 12.01 0.08
CA GLY A 275 -10.63 12.81 -1.11
C GLY A 275 -9.40 13.51 -1.72
N ASP A 276 -8.24 13.36 -1.11
CA ASP A 276 -6.96 13.98 -1.52
C ASP A 276 -5.83 13.05 -1.08
N PHE A 277 -4.87 12.77 -1.97
CA PHE A 277 -3.79 11.81 -1.73
C PHE A 277 -2.42 12.46 -1.90
N PRO A 278 -1.44 12.14 -1.04
CA PRO A 278 -0.06 12.57 -1.26
C PRO A 278 0.52 11.91 -2.51
N THR A 279 1.61 12.48 -3.01
CA THR A 279 2.45 11.79 -3.99
C THR A 279 2.93 10.46 -3.41
N TYR A 280 3.24 9.50 -4.29
CA TYR A 280 3.76 8.20 -3.86
C TYR A 280 5.04 8.35 -3.04
N GLN A 281 5.12 7.65 -1.91
CA GLN A 281 6.30 7.66 -1.03
C GLN A 281 7.08 6.35 -1.19
N ARG A 282 8.39 6.41 -0.97
CA ARG A 282 9.30 5.26 -1.12
C ARG A 282 9.73 4.64 0.21
N TRP A 283 8.94 4.75 1.27
CA TRP A 283 9.19 4.12 2.58
C TRP A 283 8.27 2.93 2.87
#